data_AF-A0A630RYC8-F1
#
_entry.id   AF-A0A630RYC8-F1
#
_cell.length_a   1.000
_cell.length_b   1.000
_cell.length_c   1.000
_cell.angle_alpha   90.00
_cell.angle_beta   90.00
_cell.angle_gamma   90.00
#
_symmetry.space_group_name_H-M   'P 1'
#
loop_
_entity.id
_entity.type
_entity.pdbx_description
1 polymer ?
#
loop_
_entity_poly.entity_id
_entity_poly.type
_entity_poly.pdbx_seq_one_letter_code
_entity_poly.pdbx_strand_id
1 'polypeptide(L)'
;EFVAYANLRSIGTRMPRAEAKDLLKYRIVLPNKNILEKFELLLKNYWSKGQLNNDESKHLTTLRDTLLPKLISGELSLEDLPNLVNQTEPA
;
A
#
# COMPACT_ATOMS: atom_id res chain seq x y z
N GLU A 1 8.31 -6.25 18.33
CA GLU A 1 7.98 -6.96 19.58
C GLU A 1 6.87 -8.01 19.41
N PHE A 2 5.67 -7.66 18.92
CA PHE A 2 4.61 -8.65 18.65
C PHE A 2 5.06 -9.79 17.72
N VAL A 3 5.75 -9.47 16.62
CA VAL A 3 6.30 -10.47 15.68
C VAL A 3 7.29 -11.41 16.37
N ALA A 4 8.14 -10.89 17.28
CA ALA A 4 9.07 -11.71 18.05
C ALA A 4 8.35 -12.62 19.05
N TYR A 5 7.29 -12.11 19.71
CA TYR A 5 6.42 -12.90 20.58
C TYR A 5 5.70 -14.03 19.81
N ALA A 6 5.22 -13.74 18.60
CA ALA A 6 4.59 -14.71 17.72
C ALA A 6 5.58 -15.82 17.31
N ASN A 7 6.81 -15.44 16.95
CA ASN A 7 7.86 -16.38 16.59
C ASN A 7 8.29 -17.27 17.77
N LEU A 8 8.40 -16.70 18.97
CA LEU A 8 8.77 -17.44 20.19
C LEU A 8 7.73 -18.52 20.54
N ARG A 9 6.45 -18.22 20.31
CA ARG A 9 5.33 -19.14 20.61
C ARG A 9 4.93 -20.01 19.43
N SER A 10 5.73 -19.98 18.37
CA SER A 10 5.46 -20.71 17.15
C SER A 10 5.78 -22.19 17.33
N ILE A 11 4.87 -23.06 16.89
CA ILE A 11 5.01 -24.53 17.02
C ILE A 11 5.38 -25.14 15.67
N GLY A 12 6.23 -26.16 15.69
CA GLY A 12 6.67 -26.93 14.50
C GLY A 12 8.14 -26.69 14.15
N THR A 13 8.89 -27.78 13.95
CA THR A 13 10.34 -27.74 13.72
C THR A 13 10.73 -27.42 12.28
N ARG A 14 9.89 -27.79 11.30
CA ARG A 14 10.14 -27.57 9.86
C ARG A 14 9.50 -26.28 9.33
N MET A 15 8.34 -25.90 9.88
CA MET A 15 7.59 -24.69 9.52
C MET A 15 6.94 -24.15 10.79
N PRO A 16 7.55 -23.17 11.46
CA PRO A 16 7.00 -22.58 12.68
C PRO A 16 5.69 -21.87 12.34
N ARG A 17 4.57 -22.30 12.95
CA ARG A 17 3.28 -21.62 12.88
C ARG A 17 2.88 -21.01 14.22
N ALA A 18 2.50 -19.74 14.20
CA ALA A 18 1.91 -19.08 15.36
C ALA A 18 0.42 -19.46 15.45
N GLU A 19 0.00 -20.01 16.60
CA GLU A 19 -1.40 -20.35 16.82
C GLU A 19 -2.22 -19.14 17.29
N ALA A 20 -3.44 -18.98 16.77
CA ALA A 20 -4.33 -17.87 17.13
C ALA A 20 -4.57 -17.77 18.64
N LYS A 21 -4.68 -18.92 19.33
CA LYS A 21 -4.87 -18.99 20.79
C LYS A 21 -3.74 -18.31 21.57
N ASP A 22 -2.52 -18.29 21.02
CA ASP A 22 -1.35 -17.76 21.68
C ASP A 22 -1.09 -16.30 21.31
N LEU A 23 -1.46 -15.91 20.09
CA LEU A 23 -1.48 -14.51 19.66
C LEU A 23 -2.50 -13.69 20.44
N LEU A 24 -3.69 -14.23 20.70
CA LEU A 24 -4.74 -13.58 21.50
C LEU A 24 -4.35 -13.30 22.95
N LYS A 25 -3.33 -14.00 23.48
CA LYS A 25 -2.80 -13.76 24.83
C LYS A 25 -1.80 -12.62 24.89
N TYR A 26 -1.38 -12.08 23.74
CA TYR A 26 -0.47 -10.95 23.70
C TYR A 26 -1.15 -9.73 24.33
N ARG A 27 -0.58 -9.21 25.42
CA ARG A 27 -1.13 -8.04 26.10
C ARG A 27 -0.82 -6.80 25.28
N ILE A 28 -1.87 -6.05 24.96
CA ILE A 28 -1.77 -4.73 24.35
C ILE A 28 -2.31 -3.69 25.31
N VAL A 29 -1.77 -2.47 25.22
CA VAL A 29 -2.35 -1.33 25.92
C VAL A 29 -3.58 -0.87 25.15
N LEU A 30 -4.74 -0.89 25.79
CA LEU A 30 -5.97 -0.35 25.23
C LEU A 30 -6.18 1.07 25.80
N PRO A 31 -5.95 2.14 25.01
CA PRO A 31 -6.17 3.50 25.46
C PRO A 31 -7.67 3.82 25.63
N ASN A 32 -7.98 4.90 26.33
CA ASN A 32 -9.35 5.41 26.42
C ASN A 32 -9.87 5.79 25.02
N LYS A 33 -11.18 5.61 24.79
CA LYS A 33 -11.88 5.92 23.55
C LYS A 33 -11.55 7.32 23.00
N ASN A 34 -11.47 8.33 23.88
CA ASN A 34 -11.14 9.70 23.47
C ASN A 34 -9.76 9.83 22.82
N ILE A 35 -8.77 9.04 23.27
CA ILE A 35 -7.42 9.04 22.68
C ILE A 35 -7.45 8.33 21.34
N LEU A 36 -8.19 7.22 21.26
CA LEU A 36 -8.35 6.44 20.03
C LEU A 36 -9.00 7.26 18.92
N GLU A 37 -10.08 7.99 19.23
CA GLU A 37 -10.78 8.87 18.28
C GLU A 37 -9.88 9.99 17.76
N LYS A 38 -9.09 10.63 18.63
CA LYS A 38 -8.13 11.67 18.22
C LYS A 38 -7.03 11.10 17.32
N PHE A 39 -6.50 9.93 17.68
CA PHE A 39 -5.50 9.24 16.88
C PHE A 39 -6.03 8.87 15.50
N GLU A 40 -7.24 8.32 15.43
CA GLU A 40 -7.91 7.98 14.17
C GLU A 40 -8.10 9.23 13.31
N LEU A 41 -8.58 10.33 13.88
CA LEU A 41 -8.79 11.59 13.16
C LEU A 41 -7.48 12.12 12.55
N LEU A 42 -6.37 12.00 13.27
CA LEU A 42 -5.05 12.40 12.76
C LEU A 42 -4.56 11.49 11.63
N LEU A 43 -4.74 10.18 11.75
CA LEU A 43 -4.20 9.23 10.78
C LEU A 43 -5.09 8.98 9.56
N LYS A 44 -6.39 9.21 9.66
CA LYS A 44 -7.38 8.90 8.62
C LYS A 44 -6.98 9.45 7.25
N ASN A 45 -6.53 10.70 7.21
CA ASN A 45 -6.13 11.36 5.96
C ASN A 45 -4.88 10.72 5.33
N TYR A 46 -3.89 10.39 6.16
CA TYR A 46 -2.67 9.72 5.67
C TYR A 46 -2.95 8.31 5.17
N TRP A 47 -3.80 7.57 5.88
CA TRP A 47 -4.22 6.24 5.46
C TRP A 47 -4.94 6.29 4.11
N SER A 48 -5.93 7.18 3.98
CA SER A 48 -6.67 7.38 2.74
C SER A 48 -5.75 7.79 1.58
N LYS A 49 -4.83 8.74 1.81
CA LYS A 49 -3.85 9.16 0.80
C LYS A 49 -2.92 8.00 0.40
N GLY A 50 -2.48 7.19 1.35
CA GLY A 50 -1.66 6.01 1.06
C GLY A 50 -2.37 5.00 0.16
N GLN A 51 -3.67 4.76 0.39
CA GLN A 51 -4.48 3.89 -0.47
C GLN A 51 -4.63 4.49 -1.87
N LEU A 52 -5.00 5.77 -1.98
CA LEU A 52 -5.15 6.45 -3.26
C LEU A 52 -3.85 6.42 -4.08
N ASN A 53 -2.71 6.70 -3.46
CA ASN A 53 -1.42 6.65 -4.13
C ASN A 53 -1.07 5.24 -4.63
N ASN A 54 -1.41 4.20 -3.86
CA ASN A 54 -1.17 2.82 -4.26
C ASN A 54 -2.05 2.44 -5.46
N ASP A 55 -3.30 2.87 -5.48
CA ASP A 55 -4.21 2.59 -6.58
C ASP A 55 -3.84 3.38 -7.84
N GLU A 56 -3.44 4.64 -7.69
CA GLU A 56 -2.87 5.44 -8.79
C GLU A 56 -1.61 4.79 -9.35
N SER A 57 -0.70 4.33 -8.49
CA SER A 57 0.51 3.63 -8.93
C SER A 57 0.20 2.37 -9.74
N LYS A 58 -0.82 1.59 -9.34
CA LYS A 58 -1.27 0.41 -10.11
C LYS A 58 -1.90 0.83 -11.43
N HIS A 59 -2.70 1.89 -11.44
CA HIS A 59 -3.34 2.41 -12.63
C HIS A 59 -2.29 2.87 -13.66
N LEU A 60 -1.33 3.69 -13.24
CA LEU A 60 -0.22 4.16 -14.07
C LEU A 60 0.65 3.00 -14.58
N THR A 61 0.90 1.99 -13.74
CA THR A 61 1.63 0.78 -14.16
C THR A 61 0.88 0.03 -15.25
N THR A 62 -0.43 -0.16 -15.08
CA THR A 62 -1.28 -0.80 -16.09
C THR A 62 -1.34 0.00 -17.38
N LEU A 63 -1.45 1.33 -17.27
CA LEU A 63 -1.45 2.23 -18.41
C LEU A 63 -0.12 2.15 -19.17
N ARG A 64 1.01 2.18 -18.47
CA ARG A 64 2.33 2.00 -19.08
C ARG A 64 2.43 0.64 -19.80
N ASP A 65 2.02 -0.43 -19.13
CA ASP A 65 2.15 -1.80 -19.67
C ASP A 65 1.19 -2.05 -20.85
N THR A 66 0.13 -1.26 -20.99
CA THR A 66 -0.77 -1.31 -22.16
C THR A 66 -0.34 -0.40 -23.30
N LEU A 67 0.20 0.79 -23.01
CA LEU A 67 0.62 1.74 -24.03
C LEU A 67 1.98 1.39 -24.63
N LEU A 68 2.93 0.90 -23.83
CA LEU A 68 4.29 0.62 -24.31
C LEU A 68 4.32 -0.43 -25.44
N PRO A 69 3.59 -1.56 -25.37
CA PRO A 69 3.54 -2.51 -26.48
C PRO A 69 2.93 -1.92 -27.75
N LYS A 70 1.89 -1.07 -27.63
CA LYS A 70 1.24 -0.41 -28.77
C LYS A 70 2.11 0.65 -29.44
N LEU A 71 2.91 1.34 -28.63
CA LEU A 71 3.94 2.27 -29.12
C LEU A 71 5.03 1.51 -29.88
N ILE A 72 5.51 0.38 -29.33
CA ILE A 72 6.54 -0.44 -29.97
C ILE A 72 6.01 -1.12 -31.25
N SER A 73 4.74 -1.52 -31.29
CA SER A 73 4.13 -2.13 -32.48
C SER A 73 3.81 -1.13 -33.59
N GLY A 74 3.90 0.18 -33.32
CA GLY A 74 3.56 1.23 -34.28
C GLY A 74 2.05 1.45 -34.45
N GLU A 75 1.22 0.82 -33.61
CA GLU A 75 -0.24 1.07 -33.56
C GLU A 75 -0.57 2.49 -33.05
N LEU A 76 0.38 3.13 -32.37
CA LEU A 76 0.24 4.48 -31.81
C LEU A 76 1.40 5.36 -32.32
N SER A 77 1.08 6.42 -33.08
CA SER A 77 2.09 7.40 -33.55
C SER A 77 2.26 8.55 -32.55
N LEU A 78 3.48 9.07 -32.45
CA LEU A 78 3.85 10.22 -31.61
C LEU A 78 3.92 11.54 -32.40
N GLU A 79 3.75 11.49 -33.72
CA GLU A 79 4.00 12.61 -34.64
C GLU A 79 2.98 13.75 -34.51
N ASP A 80 1.76 13.43 -34.07
CA ASP A 80 0.66 14.40 -33.92
C ASP A 80 0.44 14.89 -32.48
N LEU A 81 1.33 14.56 -31.54
CA LEU A 81 1.15 14.96 -30.14
C LEU A 81 1.54 16.44 -29.94
N PRO A 82 0.69 17.25 -29.29
CA PRO A 82 1.06 18.61 -28.90
C PRO A 82 2.26 18.55 -27.96
N ASN A 83 3.18 19.54 -28.02
CA ASN A 83 4.37 19.59 -27.17
C ASN A 83 4.03 19.44 -25.67
N LEU A 84 4.21 18.23 -25.13
CA LEU A 84 3.86 17.86 -23.74
C LEU A 84 4.87 18.40 -22.70
N VAL A 85 5.98 18.99 -23.15
CA VAL A 85 7.07 19.50 -22.30
C VAL A 85 6.59 20.64 -21.37
N ASN A 86 5.50 21.33 -21.72
CA ASN A 86 4.96 22.44 -20.93
C ASN A 86 3.80 22.05 -19.99
N GLN A 87 3.42 20.76 -19.90
CA GLN A 87 2.27 20.30 -19.10
C GLN A 87 2.65 19.54 -17.82
N THR A 88 3.94 19.49 -17.47
CA THR A 88 4.45 18.77 -16.28
C THR A 88 4.63 19.66 -15.05
N GLU A 89 4.09 20.87 -15.03
CA GLU A 89 3.96 21.63 -13.79
C GLU A 89 2.79 21.08 -12.95
N PRO A 90 3.04 20.54 -11.75
CA PRO A 90 1.96 20.15 -10.84
C PRO A 90 1.25 21.41 -10.33
N ALA A 91 -0.09 21.42 -10.40
CA ALA A 91 -0.94 22.39 -9.71
C ALA A 91 -0.87 22.21 -8.18
#